data_AF-A0A0V0YDR2-F1
#
_entry.id   AF-A0A0V0YDR2-F1
#
_cell.length_a   1.000
_cell.length_b   1.000
_cell.length_c   1.000
_cell.angle_alpha   90.00
_cell.angle_beta   90.00
_cell.angle_gamma   90.00
#
_symmetry.space_group_name_H-M   'P 1'
#
loop_
_entity.id
_entity.type
_entity.pdbx_description
1 polymer ?
#
loop_
_entity_poly.entity_id
_entity_poly.type
_entity_poly.pdbx_seq_one_letter_code
_entity_poly.pdbx_strand_id
1 'polypeptide(L)'
;MQMIEVCMATAPVNGGFITMEELCKRVMHSRGRTRREEITNEDILKAAKSIEILGPGFSVIKMPKENTYLIKTTPKEISVDHLSVLQIGDEHGFVSNEMLADRLNWANYRTKTVINEMLAEGTVWIDSQCENESPTYWFPSFFAYKRNS
;
A
#
# COMPACT_ATOMS: atom_id res chain seq x y z
N MET A 1 12.92 -14.80 3.32
CA MET A 1 13.56 -14.09 2.19
C MET A 1 12.57 -13.70 1.10
N GLN A 2 11.79 -14.63 0.54
CA GLN A 2 10.91 -14.38 -0.62
C GLN A 2 9.96 -13.17 -0.49
N MET A 3 9.38 -12.94 0.70
CA MET A 3 8.55 -11.74 0.93
C MET A 3 9.34 -10.44 0.74
N ILE A 4 10.57 -10.38 1.25
CA ILE A 4 11.43 -9.20 1.15
C ILE A 4 11.82 -8.98 -0.31
N GLU A 5 12.16 -10.03 -1.05
CA GLU A 5 12.48 -9.94 -2.48
C GLU A 5 11.32 -9.39 -3.30
N VAL A 6 10.09 -9.88 -3.07
CA VAL A 6 8.89 -9.37 -3.72
C VAL A 6 8.66 -7.90 -3.38
N CYS A 7 8.79 -7.51 -2.11
CA CYS A 7 8.62 -6.13 -1.69
C CYS A 7 9.68 -5.22 -2.33
N MET A 8 10.96 -5.61 -2.32
CA MET A 8 12.05 -4.85 -2.98
C MET A 8 11.82 -4.71 -4.49
N ALA A 9 11.32 -5.75 -5.15
CA ALA A 9 11.04 -5.72 -6.59
C ALA A 9 9.85 -4.82 -6.96
N THR A 10 8.95 -4.55 -6.01
CA THR A 10 7.71 -3.79 -6.25
C THR A 10 7.75 -2.37 -5.72
N ALA A 11 8.61 -2.10 -4.74
CA ALA A 11 8.77 -0.79 -4.10
C ALA A 11 8.91 0.39 -5.06
N PRO A 12 9.66 0.30 -6.18
CA PRO A 12 9.76 1.41 -7.14
C PRO A 12 8.44 1.80 -7.81
N VAL A 13 7.45 0.90 -7.80
CA VAL A 13 6.15 1.08 -8.47
C VAL A 13 5.06 1.48 -7.46
N ASN A 14 5.11 0.94 -6.25
CA ASN A 14 4.04 1.06 -5.25
C ASN A 14 4.43 1.84 -3.98
N GLY A 15 5.56 2.55 -3.99
CA GLY A 15 6.06 3.30 -2.83
C GLY A 15 6.47 2.41 -1.66
N GLY A 16 6.64 1.10 -1.89
CA GLY A 16 6.95 0.12 -0.86
C GLY A 16 5.76 -0.34 -0.02
N PHE A 17 4.54 -0.16 -0.54
CA PHE A 17 3.30 -0.66 0.03
C PHE A 17 2.69 -1.77 -0.82
N ILE A 18 2.23 -2.85 -0.21
CA ILE A 18 1.59 -3.97 -0.90
C ILE A 18 0.54 -4.62 -0.02
N THR A 19 -0.64 -4.93 -0.57
CA THR A 19 -1.65 -5.66 0.20
C THR A 19 -1.17 -7.06 0.53
N MET A 20 -1.59 -7.60 1.68
CA MET A 20 -1.22 -8.96 2.08
C MET A 20 -1.69 -10.00 1.07
N GLU A 21 -2.86 -9.80 0.46
CA GLU A 21 -3.39 -10.67 -0.60
C GLU A 21 -2.46 -10.70 -1.82
N GLU A 22 -2.05 -9.52 -2.29
CA GLU A 22 -1.15 -9.39 -3.45
C GLU A 22 0.24 -9.96 -3.15
N LEU A 23 0.76 -9.71 -1.95
CA LEU A 23 2.03 -10.28 -1.50
C LEU A 23 1.96 -11.81 -1.46
N CYS A 24 0.88 -12.38 -0.94
CA CYS A 24 0.68 -13.84 -0.90
C CYS A 24 0.70 -14.42 -2.32
N LYS A 25 -0.07 -13.85 -3.26
CA LYS A 25 -0.11 -14.27 -4.66
C LYS A 25 1.28 -14.24 -5.30
N ARG A 26 2.04 -13.15 -5.12
CA ARG A 26 3.39 -13.01 -5.68
C ARG A 26 4.39 -13.99 -5.08
N VAL A 27 4.35 -14.20 -3.76
CA VAL A 27 5.22 -15.17 -3.09
C VAL A 27 4.92 -16.58 -3.58
N MET A 28 3.64 -16.97 -3.69
CA MET A 28 3.25 -18.26 -4.26
C MET A 28 3.78 -18.41 -5.69
N HIS A 29 3.68 -17.36 -6.52
CA HIS A 29 4.18 -17.40 -7.90
C HIS A 29 5.71 -17.52 -7.97
N SER A 30 6.44 -16.89 -7.04
CA SER A 30 7.92 -16.95 -6.98
C SER A 30 8.48 -18.33 -6.62
N ARG A 31 7.67 -19.20 -6.00
CA ARG A 31 8.11 -20.53 -5.53
C ARG A 31 8.24 -21.60 -6.62
N GLY A 32 7.78 -21.32 -7.84
CA GLY A 32 7.80 -22.26 -8.96
C GLY A 32 6.83 -23.45 -8.78
N ARG A 33 6.59 -24.21 -9.86
CA ARG A 33 5.57 -25.29 -9.89
C ARG A 33 5.86 -26.51 -8.99
N THR A 34 7.04 -26.58 -8.39
CA THR A 34 7.53 -27.75 -7.64
C THR A 34 7.19 -27.73 -6.15
N ARG A 35 6.88 -26.58 -5.54
CA ARG A 35 6.38 -26.48 -4.16
C ARG A 35 4.87 -26.23 -4.17
N ARG A 36 4.10 -27.28 -3.85
CA ARG A 36 2.62 -27.27 -3.87
C ARG A 36 1.96 -26.88 -2.54
N GLU A 37 2.75 -26.55 -1.52
CA GLU A 37 2.18 -26.10 -0.24
C GLU A 37 1.49 -24.76 -0.43
N GLU A 38 0.19 -24.72 -0.17
CA GLU A 38 -0.59 -23.49 -0.13
C GLU A 38 -0.07 -22.61 1.00
N ILE A 39 0.21 -21.35 0.68
CA ILE A 39 0.54 -20.34 1.68
C ILE A 39 -0.76 -19.64 2.04
N THR A 40 -1.10 -19.63 3.32
CA THR A 40 -2.26 -18.88 3.79
C THR A 40 -1.89 -17.45 4.14
N ASN A 41 -2.90 -16.58 4.21
CA ASN A 41 -2.73 -15.22 4.73
C ASN A 41 -2.17 -15.20 6.17
N GLU A 42 -2.50 -16.21 6.99
CA GLU A 42 -1.95 -16.32 8.34
C GLU A 42 -0.44 -16.61 8.34
N ASP A 43 0.03 -17.42 7.40
CA ASP A 43 1.47 -17.72 7.28
C ASP A 43 2.27 -16.48 6.88
N ILE A 44 1.73 -15.68 5.94
CA ILE A 44 2.30 -14.38 5.58
C ILE A 44 2.28 -13.44 6.77
N LEU A 45 1.18 -13.36 7.51
CA LEU A 45 1.07 -12.47 8.68
C LEU A 45 2.05 -12.86 9.78
N LYS A 46 2.24 -14.15 10.05
CA LYS A 46 3.25 -14.66 11.01
C LYS A 46 4.65 -14.28 10.55
N ALA A 47 4.98 -14.54 9.29
CA ALA A 47 6.28 -14.20 8.72
C ALA A 47 6.55 -12.69 8.73
N ALA A 48 5.55 -11.88 8.37
CA ALA A 48 5.57 -10.42 8.41
C ALA A 48 5.91 -9.90 9.82
N LYS A 49 5.21 -10.39 10.84
CA LYS A 49 5.48 -10.04 12.25
C LYS A 49 6.87 -10.47 12.71
N SER A 50 7.37 -11.61 12.25
CA SER A 50 8.74 -12.03 12.56
C SER A 50 9.79 -11.12 11.93
N ILE A 51 9.54 -10.58 10.73
CA ILE A 51 10.47 -9.65 10.05
C ILE A 51 10.46 -8.27 10.72
N GLU A 52 9.31 -7.81 11.20
CA GLU A 52 9.18 -6.54 11.93
C GLU A 52 10.11 -6.47 13.16
N ILE A 53 10.39 -7.61 13.81
CA ILE A 53 11.34 -7.70 14.94
C ILE A 53 12.79 -7.44 14.50
N LEU A 54 13.13 -7.65 13.22
CA LEU A 54 14.50 -7.52 12.72
C LEU A 54 14.93 -6.06 12.46
N GLY A 55 14.00 -5.10 12.49
CA GLY A 55 14.35 -3.68 12.46
C GLY A 55 13.35 -2.77 11.75
N PRO A 56 13.60 -1.45 11.81
CA PRO A 56 12.76 -0.44 11.18
C PRO A 56 12.86 -0.56 9.66
N GLY A 57 11.74 -0.82 9.00
CA GLY A 57 11.69 -1.02 7.56
C GLY A 57 10.67 -2.05 7.09
N PHE A 58 10.05 -2.79 8.00
CA PHE A 58 8.92 -3.64 7.69
C PHE A 58 7.83 -3.44 8.74
N SER A 59 6.60 -3.15 8.32
CA SER A 59 5.47 -2.98 9.25
C SER A 59 4.17 -3.49 8.67
N VAL A 60 3.30 -4.03 9.53
CA VAL A 60 1.97 -4.51 9.16
C VAL A 60 0.91 -3.50 9.59
N ILE A 61 0.21 -2.92 8.61
CA ILE A 61 -0.85 -1.94 8.84
C ILE A 61 -2.19 -2.66 8.67
N LYS A 62 -3.04 -2.59 9.70
CA LYS A 62 -4.41 -3.11 9.61
C LYS A 62 -5.30 -2.09 8.87
N MET A 63 -6.00 -2.55 7.84
CA MET A 63 -6.93 -1.73 7.07
C MET A 63 -8.35 -1.77 7.69
N PRO A 64 -9.24 -0.82 7.34
CA PRO A 64 -10.60 -0.77 7.89
C PRO A 64 -11.42 -2.00 7.51
N LYS A 65 -11.24 -2.53 6.29
CA LYS A 65 -11.89 -3.75 5.84
C LYS A 65 -11.42 -4.97 6.66
N GLU A 66 -12.38 -5.82 7.04
CA GLU A 66 -12.10 -6.99 7.86
C GLU A 66 -11.04 -7.90 7.21
N ASN A 67 -10.10 -8.38 8.04
CA ASN A 67 -9.00 -9.27 7.64
C ASN A 67 -8.13 -8.74 6.49
N THR A 68 -8.11 -7.43 6.26
CA THR A 68 -7.28 -6.78 5.24
C THR A 68 -6.10 -6.07 5.88
N TYR A 69 -4.91 -6.30 5.33
CA TYR A 69 -3.66 -5.75 5.84
C TYR A 69 -2.83 -5.21 4.69
N LEU A 70 -2.16 -4.09 4.96
CA LEU A 70 -1.18 -3.48 4.09
C LEU A 70 0.21 -3.68 4.70
N ILE A 71 1.13 -4.18 3.88
CA ILE A 71 2.52 -4.37 4.25
C ILE A 71 3.31 -3.18 3.75
N LYS A 72 4.06 -2.54 4.63
CA LYS A 72 4.98 -1.46 4.30
C LYS A 72 6.41 -1.96 4.46
N THR A 73 7.27 -1.62 3.50
CA THR A 73 8.66 -2.09 3.43
C THR A 73 9.70 -0.97 3.30
N THR A 74 9.31 0.26 3.64
CA THR A 74 10.19 1.43 3.62
C THR A 74 10.67 1.79 5.03
N PRO A 75 11.93 2.25 5.18
CA PRO A 75 12.47 2.67 6.48
C PRO A 75 11.78 3.90 7.08
N LYS A 76 11.30 4.82 6.23
CA LYS A 76 10.64 6.06 6.67
C LYS A 76 9.40 5.71 7.48
N GLU A 77 9.22 6.26 8.67
CA GLU A 77 8.02 6.05 9.48
C GLU A 77 6.75 6.53 8.77
N ILE A 78 5.63 5.87 9.05
CA ILE A 78 4.34 6.28 8.50
C ILE A 78 3.62 7.16 9.52
N SER A 79 3.27 8.39 9.13
CA SER A 79 2.54 9.29 10.04
C SER A 79 1.06 8.92 10.12
N VAL A 80 0.38 9.41 11.16
CA VAL A 80 -1.08 9.25 11.33
C VAL A 80 -1.84 9.83 10.14
N ASP A 81 -1.31 10.88 9.52
CA ASP A 81 -1.94 11.53 8.38
C ASP A 81 -1.86 10.63 7.13
N HIS A 82 -0.70 10.00 6.89
CA HIS A 82 -0.53 9.02 5.80
C HIS A 82 -1.48 7.82 6.00
N LEU A 83 -1.57 7.32 7.24
CA LEU A 83 -2.48 6.22 7.58
C LEU A 83 -3.94 6.59 7.31
N SER A 84 -4.36 7.79 7.69
CA SER A 84 -5.73 8.26 7.48
C SER A 84 -6.06 8.36 5.99
N VAL A 85 -5.14 8.86 5.18
CA VAL A 85 -5.28 8.95 3.72
C VAL A 85 -5.35 7.57 3.07
N LEU A 86 -4.47 6.63 3.47
CA LEU A 86 -4.50 5.24 2.98
C LEU A 86 -5.82 4.54 3.33
N GLN A 87 -6.33 4.75 4.55
CA GLN A 87 -7.58 4.13 5.00
C GLN A 87 -8.80 4.62 4.20
N ILE A 88 -8.84 5.90 3.82
CA ILE A 88 -9.89 6.42 2.93
C ILE A 88 -9.71 5.86 1.52
N GLY A 89 -8.47 5.77 1.04
CA GLY A 89 -8.15 5.23 -0.29
C GLY A 89 -8.44 3.73 -0.44
N ASP A 90 -8.55 2.96 0.65
CA ASP A 90 -8.80 1.51 0.64
C ASP A 90 -10.11 1.14 -0.08
N GLU A 91 -11.10 2.02 -0.05
CA GLU A 91 -12.43 1.76 -0.64
C GLU A 91 -12.43 1.84 -2.17
N HIS A 92 -11.71 2.82 -2.73
CA HIS A 92 -11.77 3.16 -4.16
C HIS A 92 -10.44 2.99 -4.91
N GLY A 93 -9.34 2.77 -4.22
CA GLY A 93 -8.01 2.75 -4.81
C GLY A 93 -7.41 4.14 -5.06
N PHE A 94 -8.14 5.22 -4.74
CA PHE A 94 -7.68 6.61 -4.88
C PHE A 94 -8.36 7.53 -3.86
N VAL A 95 -7.84 8.76 -3.75
CA VAL A 95 -8.45 9.87 -3.00
C VAL A 95 -8.45 11.15 -3.83
N SER A 96 -9.33 12.10 -3.51
CA SER A 96 -9.27 13.48 -3.99
C SER A 96 -9.18 14.46 -2.82
N ASN A 97 -8.86 15.72 -3.09
CA ASN A 97 -8.84 16.75 -2.05
C ASN A 97 -10.22 16.91 -1.38
N GLU A 98 -11.30 16.81 -2.16
CA GLU A 98 -12.68 16.91 -1.71
C GLU A 98 -13.04 15.75 -0.79
N MET A 99 -12.67 14.52 -1.17
CA MET A 99 -12.89 13.34 -0.34
C MET A 99 -12.18 13.47 1.01
N LEU A 100 -10.93 13.93 1.01
CA LEU A 100 -10.16 14.11 2.24
C LEU A 100 -10.73 15.26 3.10
N ALA A 101 -11.16 16.36 2.48
CA ALA A 101 -11.79 17.46 3.18
C ALA A 101 -13.11 17.02 3.85
N ASP A 102 -13.97 16.30 3.13
CA ASP A 102 -15.26 15.81 3.62
C ASP A 102 -15.10 14.79 4.76
N ARG A 103 -14.17 13.83 4.61
CA ARG A 103 -14.00 12.73 5.57
C ARG A 103 -13.18 13.10 6.81
N LEU A 104 -12.20 13.99 6.68
CA LEU A 104 -11.22 14.26 7.76
C LEU A 104 -11.41 15.62 8.42
N ASN A 105 -12.19 16.53 7.82
CA ASN A 105 -12.38 17.90 8.28
C ASN A 105 -11.03 18.62 8.53
N TRP A 106 -10.04 18.36 7.67
CA TRP A 106 -8.72 18.96 7.77
C TRP A 106 -8.66 20.32 7.08
N ALA A 107 -7.80 21.19 7.59
CA ALA A 107 -7.45 22.42 6.88
C ALA A 107 -6.74 22.08 5.56
N ASN A 108 -7.04 22.84 4.50
CA ASN A 108 -6.50 22.62 3.14
C ASN A 108 -4.98 22.47 3.08
N TYR A 109 -4.23 23.20 3.92
CA TYR A 109 -2.77 23.10 3.93
C TYR A 109 -2.30 21.72 4.41
N ARG A 110 -2.98 21.11 5.39
CA ARG A 110 -2.63 19.79 5.93
C ARG A 110 -2.83 18.71 4.88
N THR A 111 -3.96 18.73 4.18
CA THR A 111 -4.24 17.82 3.05
C THR A 111 -3.19 17.95 1.95
N LYS A 112 -2.85 19.18 1.56
CA LYS A 112 -1.80 19.42 0.54
C LYS A 112 -0.43 18.91 1.00
N THR A 113 -0.06 19.14 2.26
CA THR A 113 1.21 18.66 2.80
C THR A 113 1.31 17.14 2.70
N VAL A 114 0.34 16.39 3.23
CA VAL A 114 0.40 14.92 3.21
C VAL A 114 0.37 14.36 1.79
N ILE A 115 -0.44 14.93 0.88
CA ILE A 115 -0.50 14.48 -0.51
C ILE A 115 0.84 14.72 -1.22
N ASN A 116 1.46 15.89 -1.03
CA ASN A 116 2.76 16.19 -1.60
C ASN A 116 3.86 15.26 -1.06
N GLU A 117 3.82 14.93 0.22
CA GLU A 117 4.72 13.94 0.83
C GLU A 117 4.53 12.57 0.19
N MET A 118 3.28 12.10 0.08
CA MET A 118 2.96 10.80 -0.54
C MET A 118 3.33 10.73 -2.03
N LEU A 119 3.22 11.84 -2.75
CA LEU A 119 3.69 11.96 -4.14
C LEU A 119 5.22 11.87 -4.21
N ALA A 120 5.93 12.60 -3.34
CA ALA A 120 7.39 12.59 -3.30
C ALA A 120 7.96 11.22 -2.93
N GLU A 121 7.21 10.43 -2.14
CA GLU A 121 7.53 9.06 -1.77
C GLU A 121 7.18 8.03 -2.86
N GLY A 122 6.37 8.41 -3.85
CA GLY A 122 5.83 7.47 -4.85
C GLY A 122 4.74 6.54 -4.30
N THR A 123 4.16 6.86 -3.13
CA THR A 123 3.04 6.12 -2.54
C THR A 123 1.74 6.31 -3.33
N VAL A 124 1.59 7.48 -3.97
CA VAL A 124 0.45 7.78 -4.84
C VAL A 124 0.91 8.31 -6.20
N TRP A 125 0.07 8.09 -7.21
CA TRP A 125 0.20 8.69 -8.54
C TRP A 125 -0.88 9.73 -8.75
N ILE A 126 -0.53 10.85 -9.37
CA ILE A 126 -1.48 11.91 -9.70
C ILE A 126 -2.15 11.61 -11.05
N ASP A 127 -3.46 11.74 -11.08
CA ASP A 127 -4.26 11.81 -12.30
C ASP A 127 -4.96 13.17 -12.36
N SER A 128 -4.68 13.92 -13.43
CA SER A 128 -5.15 15.29 -13.66
C SER A 128 -5.77 15.46 -15.05
N GLN A 129 -6.28 14.36 -15.64
CA GLN A 129 -6.78 14.35 -17.02
C GLN A 129 -8.05 15.19 -17.25
N CYS A 130 -8.77 15.60 -16.19
CA CYS A 130 -9.95 16.46 -16.27
C CYS A 130 -9.64 17.90 -15.83
N GLU A 131 -9.57 18.84 -16.78
CA GLU A 131 -9.29 20.27 -16.49
C GLU A 131 -10.31 20.93 -15.55
N ASN A 132 -11.55 20.42 -15.50
CA ASN A 132 -12.64 20.99 -14.70
C ASN A 132 -12.89 20.26 -13.37
N GLU A 133 -12.08 19.24 -13.05
CA GLU A 133 -12.22 18.46 -11.83
C GLU A 133 -10.93 18.50 -11.03
N SER A 134 -11.05 18.30 -9.72
CA SER A 134 -9.87 18.20 -8.87
C SER A 134 -9.08 16.93 -9.18
N PRO A 135 -7.74 16.98 -9.12
CA PRO A 135 -6.91 15.81 -9.38
C PRO A 135 -7.22 14.69 -8.39
N THR A 136 -7.12 13.46 -8.88
CA THR A 136 -7.22 12.25 -8.07
C THR A 136 -5.83 11.67 -7.83
N TYR A 137 -5.64 11.06 -6.66
CA TYR A 137 -4.38 10.49 -6.21
C TYR A 137 -4.58 8.99 -5.99
N TRP A 138 -3.99 8.19 -6.88
CA TRP A 138 -4.20 6.76 -6.97
C TRP A 138 -3.12 5.99 -6.23
N PHE A 139 -3.48 4.95 -5.49
CA PHE A 139 -2.55 4.10 -4.75
C PHE A 139 -2.19 2.87 -5.58
N PRO A 140 -0.98 2.77 -6.13
CA PRO A 140 -0.60 1.60 -6.92
C PRO A 140 -0.60 0.32 -6.09
N SER A 141 -0.43 0.44 -4.77
CA SER A 141 -0.49 -0.66 -3.80
C SER A 141 -1.85 -1.35 -3.73
N PHE A 142 -2.93 -0.67 -4.09
CA PHE A 142 -4.29 -1.23 -4.10
C PHE A 142 -4.66 -1.87 -5.43
N PHE A 143 -3.83 -1.73 -6.46
CA PHE A 143 -4.07 -2.37 -7.74
C PHE A 143 -3.61 -3.82 -7.73
N ALA A 144 -4.51 -4.73 -8.12
CA ALA A 144 -4.17 -6.12 -8.32
C ALA A 144 -3.27 -6.26 -9.55
N TYR A 145 -2.14 -6.95 -9.42
CA TYR A 145 -1.31 -7.28 -10.57
C TYR A 145 -1.98 -8.36 -11.39
N LYS A 146 -2.45 -8.00 -12.58
CA LYS A 146 -2.81 -8.97 -13.63
C LYS A 146 -1.67 -9.02 -14.63
N ARG A 147 -0.93 -10.13 -14.68
CA ARG A 147 -0.11 -10.46 -15.86
C ARG A 147 -1.03 -11.15 -16.86
N ASN A 148 -1.14 -10.60 -18.07
CA ASN A 148 -1.84 -11.27 -19.17
C ASN A 148 -1.18 -12.64 -19.39
N SER A 149 -2.02 -13.68 -19.35
CA SER A 149 -1.70 -15.07 -19.66
C SER A 149 -1.08 -15.23 -21.05
#